data_AF-A0A959AGL4-F1
#
_entry.id   AF-A0A959AGL4-F1
#
_cell.length_a   1.000
_cell.length_b   1.000
_cell.length_c   1.000
_cell.angle_alpha   90.00
_cell.angle_beta   90.00
_cell.angle_gamma   90.00
#
_symmetry.space_group_name_H-M   'P 1'
#
loop_
_entity.id
_entity.type
_entity.pdbx_description
1 polymer ?
#
loop_
_entity_poly.entity_id
_entity_poly.type
_entity_poly.pdbx_seq_one_letter_code
_entity_poly.pdbx_strand_id
1 'polypeptide(L)'
;ARSAALVFNGGSAMTATAQIAIELVVGPDVLTGSTLLKAGTAQKLVLNMISTSVMIGMGRVLDNKMVDMQLSNRKLVDRGTKILKNALDISYEDAHALLMRHGNVRKAMEAAKKEKHSL
;
A
#
# COMPACT_ATOMS: atom_id res chain seq x y z
N ALA A 1 -13.24 -20.49 -7.41
CA ALA A 1 -12.54 -19.27 -6.95
C ALA A 1 -13.24 -18.04 -7.53
N ARG A 2 -13.23 -16.89 -6.85
CA ARG A 2 -13.66 -15.63 -7.48
C ARG A 2 -12.66 -15.24 -8.56
N SER A 3 -13.12 -14.80 -9.72
CA SER A 3 -12.28 -14.44 -10.87
C SER A 3 -12.51 -12.99 -11.30
N ALA A 4 -11.43 -12.33 -11.70
CA ALA A 4 -11.47 -10.98 -12.27
C ALA A 4 -10.60 -10.93 -13.52
N ALA A 5 -11.04 -10.20 -14.55
CA ALA A 5 -10.30 -9.93 -15.77
C ALA A 5 -10.01 -8.44 -15.88
N LEU A 6 -8.73 -8.09 -16.10
CA LEU A 6 -8.29 -6.74 -16.45
C LEU A 6 -7.81 -6.77 -17.91
N VAL A 7 -8.50 -6.05 -18.78
CA VAL A 7 -8.21 -6.05 -20.23
C VAL A 7 -8.13 -4.63 -20.77
N PHE A 8 -7.35 -4.47 -21.84
CA PHE A 8 -7.12 -3.17 -22.49
C PHE A 8 -7.74 -3.08 -23.89
N ASN A 9 -8.44 -4.13 -24.30
CA ASN A 9 -9.21 -4.22 -25.53
C ASN A 9 -10.67 -4.54 -25.17
N GLY A 10 -11.62 -3.78 -25.71
CA GLY A 10 -13.04 -4.01 -25.45
C GLY A 10 -13.52 -5.34 -26.05
N GLY A 11 -14.49 -5.98 -25.38
CA GLY A 11 -15.10 -7.21 -25.88
C GLY A 11 -14.18 -8.45 -25.87
N SER A 12 -13.23 -8.50 -24.94
CA SER A 12 -12.32 -9.65 -24.80
C SER A 12 -13.06 -10.92 -24.38
N ALA A 13 -12.68 -12.08 -24.93
CA ALA A 13 -13.18 -13.38 -24.45
C ALA A 13 -12.90 -13.61 -22.94
N MET A 14 -11.87 -12.95 -22.41
CA MET A 14 -11.51 -13.05 -21.00
C MET A 14 -12.53 -12.35 -20.09
N THR A 15 -13.19 -11.28 -20.57
CA THR A 15 -14.22 -10.59 -19.78
C THR A 15 -15.53 -11.34 -19.76
N ALA A 16 -15.81 -12.16 -20.78
CA ALA A 16 -16.96 -13.07 -20.80
C ALA A 16 -16.86 -14.23 -19.80
N THR A 17 -15.65 -14.60 -19.36
CA THR A 17 -15.43 -15.75 -18.45
C THR A 17 -15.13 -15.35 -17.01
N ALA A 18 -14.79 -14.09 -16.76
CA ALA A 18 -14.52 -13.58 -15.41
C ALA A 18 -15.78 -13.06 -14.71
N GLN A 19 -15.83 -13.21 -13.38
CA GLN A 19 -16.96 -12.69 -12.59
C GLN A 19 -16.94 -11.16 -12.47
N ILE A 20 -15.75 -10.56 -12.51
CA ILE A 20 -15.55 -9.11 -12.49
C ILE A 20 -14.72 -8.74 -13.72
N ALA A 21 -15.25 -7.88 -14.58
CA ALA A 21 -14.54 -7.37 -15.75
C ALA A 21 -14.13 -5.91 -15.55
N ILE A 22 -12.85 -5.61 -15.74
CA ILE A 22 -12.28 -4.26 -15.77
C ILE A 22 -11.74 -4.02 -17.18
N GLU A 23 -12.54 -3.34 -18.01
CA GLU A 23 -12.17 -2.99 -19.38
C GLU A 23 -11.65 -1.55 -19.43
N LEU A 24 -10.38 -1.38 -19.74
CA LEU A 24 -9.73 -0.07 -19.82
C LEU A 24 -9.12 0.14 -21.21
N VAL A 25 -9.92 0.67 -22.14
CA VAL A 25 -9.46 0.92 -23.51
C VAL A 25 -8.51 2.12 -23.55
N VAL A 26 -7.21 1.85 -23.70
CA VAL A 26 -6.15 2.88 -23.72
C VAL A 26 -5.79 3.36 -25.14
N GLY A 27 -6.35 2.71 -26.16
CA GLY A 27 -6.06 2.96 -27.59
C GLY A 27 -4.65 2.52 -28.03
N PRO A 28 -4.31 2.70 -29.32
CA PRO A 28 -3.05 2.22 -29.89
C PRO A 28 -1.82 2.87 -29.28
N ASP A 29 -0.79 2.09 -28.96
CA ASP A 29 0.48 2.59 -28.46
C ASP A 29 1.28 3.35 -29.53
N VAL A 30 2.15 4.28 -29.07
CA VAL A 30 3.02 5.07 -29.96
C VAL A 30 3.97 4.15 -30.74
N LEU A 31 4.50 3.13 -30.08
CA LEU A 31 5.18 2.01 -30.74
C LEU A 31 4.15 0.90 -30.98
N THR A 32 3.77 0.71 -32.23
CA THR A 32 2.78 -0.29 -32.63
C THR A 32 3.13 -1.67 -32.07
N GLY A 33 2.19 -2.26 -31.31
CA GLY A 33 2.34 -3.58 -30.69
C GLY A 33 3.04 -3.59 -29.32
N SER A 34 3.60 -2.47 -28.86
CA SER A 34 4.27 -2.40 -27.56
C SER A 34 3.29 -2.09 -26.42
N THR A 35 2.67 -3.14 -25.89
CA THR A 35 1.72 -3.03 -24.76
C THR A 35 2.38 -2.65 -23.44
N LEU A 36 3.71 -2.60 -23.36
CA LEU A 36 4.44 -2.18 -22.15
C LEU A 36 4.24 -0.69 -21.82
N LEU A 37 3.77 0.10 -22.80
CA LEU A 37 3.58 1.54 -22.66
C LEU A 37 2.24 1.86 -21.98
N LYS A 38 1.19 2.18 -22.72
CA LYS A 38 -0.08 2.63 -22.12
C LYS A 38 -0.78 1.52 -21.36
N ALA A 39 -0.91 0.33 -21.97
CA ALA A 39 -1.57 -0.81 -21.33
C ALA A 39 -0.81 -1.26 -20.07
N GLY A 40 0.52 -1.38 -20.13
CA GLY A 40 1.36 -1.73 -18.98
C GLY A 40 1.29 -0.70 -17.85
N THR A 41 1.29 0.61 -18.19
CA THR A 41 1.13 1.69 -17.19
C THR A 41 -0.24 1.62 -16.54
N ALA A 42 -1.29 1.47 -17.34
CA ALA A 42 -2.65 1.33 -16.85
C ALA A 42 -2.81 0.10 -15.94
N GLN A 43 -2.23 -1.03 -16.33
CA GLN A 43 -2.24 -2.26 -15.53
C GLN A 43 -1.63 -2.03 -14.14
N LYS A 44 -0.46 -1.38 -14.09
CA LYS A 44 0.20 -1.05 -12.83
C LYS A 44 -0.66 -0.15 -11.94
N LEU A 45 -1.30 0.86 -12.51
CA LEU A 45 -2.18 1.76 -11.77
C LEU A 45 -3.37 1.02 -11.17
N VAL A 46 -4.06 0.20 -11.97
CA VAL A 46 -5.22 -0.58 -11.50
C VAL A 46 -4.82 -1.56 -10.39
N LEU A 47 -3.72 -2.31 -10.58
CA LEU A 47 -3.24 -3.26 -9.56
C LEU A 47 -2.80 -2.55 -8.27
N ASN A 48 -2.18 -1.37 -8.38
CA ASN A 48 -1.85 -0.53 -7.23
C ASN A 48 -3.10 -0.05 -6.50
N MET A 49 -4.15 0.36 -7.23
CA MET A 49 -5.42 0.78 -6.62
C MET A 49 -6.08 -0.38 -5.87
N ILE A 50 -6.18 -1.56 -6.49
CA ILE A 50 -6.78 -2.75 -5.86
C ILE A 50 -6.02 -3.13 -4.59
N SER A 51 -4.71 -3.36 -4.70
CA SER A 51 -3.89 -3.78 -3.56
C SER A 51 -3.87 -2.74 -2.43
N THR A 52 -3.75 -1.46 -2.76
CA THR A 52 -3.75 -0.38 -1.76
C THR A 52 -5.11 -0.26 -1.07
N SER A 53 -6.21 -0.31 -1.82
CA SER A 53 -7.57 -0.22 -1.26
C SER A 53 -7.87 -1.39 -0.32
N VAL A 54 -7.43 -2.61 -0.67
CA VAL A 54 -7.54 -3.77 0.21
C VAL A 54 -6.71 -3.58 1.50
N MET A 55 -5.48 -3.11 1.40
CA MET A 55 -4.62 -2.88 2.57
C MET A 55 -5.18 -1.79 3.51
N ILE A 56 -5.81 -0.74 2.95
CA ILE A 56 -6.54 0.27 3.72
C ILE A 56 -7.78 -0.34 4.40
N GLY A 57 -8.58 -1.11 3.67
CA GLY A 57 -9.78 -1.78 4.21
C GLY A 57 -9.45 -2.80 5.31
N MET A 58 -8.27 -3.42 5.26
CA MET A 58 -7.74 -4.29 6.33
C MET A 58 -7.14 -3.51 7.51
N GLY A 59 -7.20 -2.17 7.49
CA GLY A 59 -6.70 -1.30 8.55
C GLY A 59 -5.18 -1.18 8.61
N ARG A 60 -4.43 -1.66 7.61
CA ARG A 60 -2.94 -1.68 7.62
C ARG A 60 -2.29 -0.31 7.37
N VAL A 61 -3.12 0.67 7.09
CA VAL A 61 -2.77 2.08 6.89
C VAL A 61 -3.56 2.90 7.91
N LEU A 62 -2.90 3.85 8.58
CA LEU A 62 -3.54 4.82 9.45
C LEU A 62 -3.37 6.21 8.82
N ASP A 63 -4.48 6.90 8.56
CA ASP A 63 -4.53 8.10 7.70
C ASP A 63 -3.85 7.83 6.35
N ASN A 64 -2.66 8.40 6.17
CA ASN A 64 -1.79 8.26 5.00
C ASN A 64 -0.46 7.56 5.33
N LYS A 65 -0.38 6.85 6.46
CA LYS A 65 0.86 6.26 7.00
C LYS A 65 0.78 4.73 6.96
N MET A 66 1.79 4.10 6.38
CA MET A 66 1.96 2.64 6.41
C MET A 66 2.47 2.18 7.78
N VAL A 67 1.55 1.85 8.68
CA VAL A 67 1.87 1.47 10.07
C VAL A 67 2.24 -0.01 10.22
N ASP A 68 1.90 -0.84 9.23
CA ASP A 68 2.27 -2.27 9.19
C ASP A 68 3.40 -2.59 8.19
N MET A 69 4.28 -1.62 7.96
CA MET A 69 5.46 -1.78 7.12
C MET A 69 6.50 -2.70 7.77
N GLN A 70 7.15 -3.55 6.98
CA GLN A 70 8.31 -4.33 7.43
C GLN A 70 9.56 -3.45 7.46
N LEU A 71 10.29 -3.49 8.57
CA LEU A 71 11.51 -2.70 8.79
C LEU A 71 12.74 -3.40 8.18
N SER A 72 12.73 -3.67 6.88
CA SER A 72 13.75 -4.51 6.23
C SER A 72 15.05 -3.79 5.85
N ASN A 73 15.11 -2.47 5.98
CA ASN A 73 16.32 -1.69 5.69
C ASN A 73 16.32 -0.36 6.43
N ARG A 74 17.49 0.31 6.45
CA ARG A 74 17.70 1.59 7.14
C ARG A 74 16.70 2.68 6.72
N LYS A 75 16.28 2.74 5.44
CA LYS A 75 15.28 3.72 4.97
C LYS A 75 13.91 3.47 5.60
N LEU A 76 13.50 2.21 5.73
CA LEU A 76 12.21 1.86 6.31
C LEU A 76 12.21 2.04 7.83
N VAL A 77 13.35 1.78 8.49
CA VAL A 77 13.55 2.13 9.91
C VAL A 77 13.42 3.63 10.12
N ASP A 78 14.19 4.46 9.40
CA ASP A 78 14.12 5.93 9.48
C ASP A 78 12.69 6.47 9.21
N ARG A 79 12.01 5.93 8.20
CA ARG A 79 10.61 6.28 7.92
C ARG A 79 9.69 5.94 9.08
N GLY A 80 9.83 4.75 9.66
CA GLY A 80 9.05 4.31 10.82
C GLY A 80 9.28 5.23 12.04
N THR A 81 10.54 5.59 12.28
CA THR A 81 10.90 6.50 13.37
C THR A 81 10.27 7.87 13.19
N LYS A 82 10.34 8.44 11.99
CA LYS A 82 9.71 9.73 11.67
C LYS A 82 8.18 9.69 11.84
N ILE A 83 7.55 8.57 11.48
CA ILE A 83 6.11 8.39 11.72
C ILE A 83 5.80 8.46 13.23
N LEU A 84 6.54 7.73 14.07
CA LEU A 84 6.32 7.72 15.52
C LEU A 84 6.62 9.06 16.16
N LYS A 85 7.75 9.68 15.80
CA LYS A 85 8.15 11.01 16.27
C LYS A 85 7.02 12.01 16.08
N ASN A 86 6.49 12.09 14.86
CA ASN A 86 5.42 13.04 14.51
C ASN A 86 4.07 12.66 15.13
N ALA A 87 3.79 11.37 15.32
CA ALA A 87 2.52 10.90 15.87
C ALA A 87 2.43 11.03 17.39
N LEU A 88 3.56 10.92 18.10
CA LEU A 88 3.64 10.94 19.56
C LEU A 88 4.20 12.26 20.13
N ASP A 89 4.73 13.13 19.27
CA ASP A 89 5.41 14.39 19.62
C ASP A 89 6.58 14.17 20.61
N ILE A 90 7.49 13.28 20.21
CA ILE A 90 8.68 12.88 21.01
C ILE A 90 9.98 13.13 20.23
N SER A 91 11.13 12.94 20.88
CA SER A 91 12.43 13.03 20.21
C SER A 91 12.60 11.92 19.16
N TYR A 92 13.53 12.11 18.22
CA TYR A 92 13.82 11.10 17.22
C TYR A 92 14.44 9.84 17.87
N GLU A 93 15.29 10.06 18.86
CA GLU A 93 16.00 9.05 19.63
C GLU A 93 15.02 8.16 20.39
N ASP A 94 14.04 8.77 21.08
CA ASP A 94 12.98 8.03 21.80
C ASP A 94 12.09 7.26 20.83
N ALA A 95 11.69 7.89 19.72
CA ALA A 95 10.89 7.23 18.68
C ALA A 95 11.64 6.04 18.06
N HIS A 96 12.95 6.16 17.85
CA HIS A 96 13.78 5.11 17.29
C HIS A 96 13.91 3.94 18.28
N ALA A 97 14.21 4.25 19.55
CA ALA A 97 14.29 3.23 20.60
C ALA A 97 12.96 2.48 20.76
N LEU A 98 11.84 3.21 20.75
CA LEU A 98 10.49 2.63 20.80
C LEU A 98 10.19 1.74 19.59
N LEU A 99 10.54 2.21 18.37
CA LEU A 99 10.36 1.42 17.16
C LEU A 99 11.17 0.12 17.20
N MET A 100 12.44 0.19 17.62
CA MET A 100 13.32 -0.97 17.70
C MET A 100 12.88 -1.96 18.78
N ARG A 101 12.33 -1.46 19.90
CA ARG A 101 11.76 -2.30 20.97
C ARG A 101 10.55 -3.10 20.51
N HIS A 102 9.67 -2.50 19.70
CA HIS A 102 8.40 -3.13 19.30
C HIS A 102 8.40 -3.72 17.87
N GLY A 103 9.43 -3.42 17.06
CA GLY A 103 9.67 -3.96 15.72
C GLY A 103 8.66 -3.53 14.64
N ASN A 104 7.67 -2.71 14.99
CA ASN A 104 6.60 -2.28 14.10
C ASN A 104 5.96 -0.98 14.61
N VAL A 105 5.59 -0.09 13.69
CA VAL A 105 5.05 1.25 13.99
C VAL A 105 3.72 1.16 14.75
N ARG A 106 2.78 0.30 14.33
CA ARG A 106 1.49 0.12 15.04
C ARG A 106 1.72 -0.32 16.48
N LYS A 107 2.51 -1.37 16.69
CA LYS A 107 2.79 -1.90 18.03
C LYS A 107 3.43 -0.85 18.95
N ALA A 108 4.36 -0.07 18.40
CA ALA A 108 4.99 1.04 19.13
C ALA A 108 3.97 2.13 19.52
N MET A 109 3.08 2.54 18.61
CA MET A 109 2.02 3.51 18.93
C MET A 109 1.05 2.99 20.00
N GLU A 110 0.65 1.72 19.92
CA GLU A 110 -0.25 1.10 20.89
C GLU A 110 0.37 1.01 22.29
N ALA A 111 1.66 0.68 22.37
CA ALA A 111 2.41 0.68 23.62
C ALA A 111 2.44 2.08 24.26
N ALA A 112 2.78 3.11 23.47
CA ALA A 112 2.81 4.49 23.94
C ALA A 112 1.44 5.01 24.42
N LYS A 113 0.35 4.58 23.78
CA LYS A 113 -1.01 4.94 24.22
C LYS A 113 -1.38 4.31 25.58
N LYS A 114 -0.95 3.07 25.84
CA LYS A 114 -1.23 2.37 27.11
C LYS A 114 -0.52 3.03 28.29
N GLU A 115 0.73 3.45 28.10
CA GLU A 115 1.50 4.16 29.14
C GLU A 115 0.84 5.49 29.53
N LYS A 116 0.29 6.24 28.57
CA LYS A 116 -0.43 7.50 28.85
C LYS A 116 -1.77 7.34 29.59
N HIS A 117 -2.42 6.17 29.50
CA HIS A 117 -3.69 5.88 30.19
C HIS A 117 -3.51 5.23 31.57
N SER A 118 -2.26 4.94 31.96
CA SER A 118 -1.91 4.31 33.25
C SER A 118 -1.44 5.33 34.30
N LEU A 119 -1.53 6.62 33.97
CA LEU A 119 -1.27 7.79 34.82
C LEU A 119 -2.58 8.56 34.99
#